data_AF-A0AA86PWZ3-F1
#
_entry.id   AF-A0AA86PWZ3-F1
#
_cell.length_a   1.000
_cell.length_b   1.000
_cell.length_c   1.000
_cell.angle_alpha   90.00
_cell.angle_beta   90.00
_cell.angle_gamma   90.00
#
_symmetry.space_group_name_H-M   'P 1'
#
loop_
_entity.id
_entity.type
_entity.pdbx_description
1 polymer ?
#
loop_
_entity_poly.entity_id
_entity_poly.type
_entity_poly.pdbx_seq_one_letter_code
_entity_poly.pdbx_strand_id
1 'polypeptide(L)'
;MPNSLNAEVINVKTSVNVISSSGNSFGSIFGANRALNSSIINTSVQGGDISADTKWIGGFIGYQWYNVTITNSTIAQTNISGQSNIGGFIGNLISNANTTIVNSTIARSNISGSDYIAGLIGYCMSTVYVMNSKIQFIRLSGSSSRFGIVIGNNGGNQTILGSSSTQNYIFNILQNDCTVLSSSWQAVGC
;
A
#
# COMPACT_ATOMS: atom_id res chain seq x y z
N MET A 1 -2.79 -30.57 -15.83
CA MET A 1 -1.77 -29.87 -15.01
C MET A 1 -2.31 -28.49 -14.72
N PRO A 2 -2.46 -28.02 -13.47
CA PRO A 2 -2.82 -26.62 -13.27
C PRO A 2 -1.56 -25.80 -13.53
N ASN A 3 -1.55 -25.04 -14.62
CA ASN A 3 -0.51 -24.05 -14.88
C ASN A 3 -0.48 -23.11 -13.68
N SER A 4 0.65 -23.03 -12.98
CA SER A 4 0.85 -22.04 -11.93
C SER A 4 0.79 -20.66 -12.58
N LEU A 5 -0.33 -19.95 -12.39
CA LEU A 5 -0.51 -18.60 -12.90
C LEU A 5 0.39 -17.67 -12.10
N ASN A 6 1.53 -17.30 -12.67
CA ASN A 6 2.43 -16.29 -12.11
C ASN A 6 2.29 -14.98 -12.90
N ALA A 7 2.55 -13.85 -12.24
CA ALA A 7 2.56 -12.54 -12.88
C ALA A 7 3.83 -11.76 -12.52
N GLU A 8 4.54 -11.26 -13.51
CA GLU A 8 5.76 -10.47 -13.31
C GLU A 8 5.68 -9.13 -14.01
N VAL A 9 6.04 -8.08 -13.28
CA VAL A 9 6.14 -6.71 -13.78
C VAL A 9 7.53 -6.20 -13.44
N ILE A 10 8.32 -5.90 -14.47
CA ILE A 10 9.76 -5.63 -14.33
C ILE A 10 10.11 -4.37 -15.12
N ASN A 11 10.89 -3.48 -14.52
CA ASN A 11 11.45 -2.28 -15.17
C ASN A 11 10.40 -1.31 -15.74
N VAL A 12 9.23 -1.21 -15.10
CA VAL A 12 8.18 -0.29 -15.53
C VAL A 12 8.37 1.07 -14.84
N LYS A 13 8.51 2.15 -15.61
CA LYS A 13 8.54 3.51 -15.07
C LYS A 13 7.47 4.34 -15.76
N THR A 14 6.54 4.89 -14.98
CA THR A 14 5.35 5.52 -15.56
C THR A 14 4.78 6.63 -14.69
N SER A 15 3.88 7.41 -15.26
CA SER A 15 2.94 8.30 -14.58
C SER A 15 1.56 7.93 -15.11
N VAL A 16 0.59 7.68 -14.23
CA VAL A 16 -0.71 7.13 -14.64
C VAL A 16 -1.84 7.86 -13.92
N ASN A 17 -2.88 8.18 -14.67
CA ASN A 17 -4.18 8.59 -14.12
C ASN A 17 -5.15 7.41 -14.26
N VAL A 18 -5.53 6.81 -13.13
CA VAL A 18 -6.58 5.79 -13.04
C VAL A 18 -7.74 6.42 -12.28
N ILE A 19 -8.73 6.94 -13.02
CA ILE A 19 -9.89 7.64 -12.46
C ILE A 19 -11.14 6.85 -12.81
N SER A 20 -11.88 6.38 -11.81
CA SER A 20 -13.12 5.62 -12.02
C SER A 20 -14.19 5.94 -10.99
N SER A 21 -15.46 5.97 -11.42
CA SER A 21 -16.63 6.10 -10.53
C SER A 21 -17.34 4.77 -10.26
N SER A 22 -16.85 3.67 -10.83
CA SER A 22 -17.47 2.34 -10.72
C SER A 22 -16.42 1.24 -10.73
N GLY A 23 -16.74 0.07 -10.18
CA GLY A 23 -15.79 -1.03 -9.94
C GLY A 23 -15.37 -1.09 -8.47
N ASN A 24 -14.42 -1.96 -8.12
CA ASN A 24 -14.01 -2.14 -6.73
C ASN A 24 -12.51 -2.27 -6.53
N SER A 25 -11.67 -2.29 -7.57
CA SER A 25 -10.25 -2.60 -7.40
C SER A 25 -9.42 -1.82 -8.39
N PHE A 26 -8.62 -0.89 -7.88
CA PHE A 26 -7.83 0.02 -8.70
C PHE A 26 -6.40 0.09 -8.22
N GLY A 27 -5.48 -0.05 -9.18
CA GLY A 27 -4.08 0.27 -8.99
C GLY A 27 -3.42 0.51 -10.34
N SER A 28 -2.25 1.16 -10.33
CA SER A 28 -1.60 1.57 -11.59
C SER A 28 -1.05 0.39 -12.39
N ILE A 29 -0.77 -0.73 -11.72
CA ILE A 29 -0.20 -1.94 -12.33
C ILE A 29 -1.28 -3.02 -12.43
N PHE A 30 -1.96 -3.30 -11.31
CA PHE A 30 -3.04 -4.26 -11.24
C PHE A 30 -4.25 -3.66 -10.54
N GLY A 31 -5.41 -3.68 -11.22
CA GLY A 31 -6.69 -3.48 -10.52
C GLY A 31 -6.91 -4.61 -9.52
N ALA A 32 -6.94 -5.84 -10.01
CA ALA A 32 -7.05 -7.03 -9.18
C ALA A 32 -6.12 -8.14 -9.69
N ASN A 33 -5.29 -8.69 -8.80
CA ASN A 33 -4.27 -9.67 -9.15
C ASN A 33 -4.58 -11.05 -8.52
N ARG A 34 -4.81 -12.01 -9.41
CA ARG A 34 -5.19 -13.41 -9.11
C ARG A 34 -4.07 -14.41 -9.36
N ALA A 35 -2.87 -13.95 -9.70
CA ALA A 35 -1.72 -14.83 -9.85
C ALA A 35 -1.36 -15.45 -8.50
N LEU A 36 -1.03 -16.74 -8.48
CA LEU A 36 -0.62 -17.48 -7.29
C LEU A 36 0.65 -16.89 -6.68
N ASN A 37 1.59 -16.50 -7.55
CA ASN A 37 2.77 -15.74 -7.18
C ASN A 37 2.93 -14.57 -8.13
N SER A 38 3.15 -13.39 -7.57
CA SER A 38 3.37 -12.19 -8.35
C SER A 38 4.56 -11.40 -7.87
N SER A 39 5.24 -10.76 -8.81
CA SER A 39 6.44 -9.96 -8.55
C SER A 39 6.34 -8.62 -9.25
N ILE A 40 6.55 -7.53 -8.50
CA ILE A 40 6.72 -6.18 -9.03
C ILE A 40 8.15 -5.74 -8.69
N ILE A 41 8.98 -5.59 -9.71
CA ILE A 41 10.42 -5.40 -9.56
C ILE A 41 10.86 -4.16 -10.33
N ASN A 42 11.67 -3.30 -9.69
CA ASN A 42 12.22 -2.10 -10.31
C ASN A 42 11.16 -1.25 -11.01
N THR A 43 10.00 -1.12 -10.37
CA THR A 43 8.84 -0.43 -10.94
C THR A 43 8.62 0.88 -10.22
N SER A 44 8.43 1.97 -10.96
CA SER A 44 8.20 3.29 -10.40
C SER A 44 6.98 3.97 -11.00
N VAL A 45 6.08 4.46 -10.15
CA VAL A 45 5.02 5.38 -10.54
C VAL A 45 5.34 6.74 -9.96
N GLN A 46 5.44 7.76 -10.81
CA GLN A 46 5.76 9.11 -10.40
C GLN A 46 4.72 10.10 -10.94
N GLY A 47 4.05 10.80 -10.05
CA GLY A 47 2.93 11.67 -10.42
C GLY A 47 1.64 10.89 -10.69
N GLY A 48 0.62 11.63 -11.09
CA GLY A 48 -0.69 11.10 -11.49
C GLY A 48 -1.65 10.86 -10.32
N ASP A 49 -2.89 10.57 -10.68
CA ASP A 49 -4.01 10.36 -9.77
C ASP A 49 -4.58 8.95 -9.92
N ILE A 50 -4.59 8.19 -8.82
CA ILE A 50 -5.24 6.88 -8.73
C ILE A 50 -6.43 7.05 -7.80
N SER A 51 -7.59 7.32 -8.39
CA SER A 51 -8.78 7.74 -7.68
C SER A 51 -9.99 6.93 -8.11
N ALA A 52 -10.66 6.32 -7.15
CA ALA A 52 -12.00 5.81 -7.40
C ALA A 52 -12.92 5.95 -6.20
N ASP A 53 -14.19 6.26 -6.44
CA ASP A 53 -15.22 6.42 -5.39
C ASP A 53 -15.69 5.08 -4.82
N THR A 54 -14.76 4.15 -4.63
CA THR A 54 -15.01 2.73 -4.35
C THR A 54 -13.97 2.20 -3.36
N LYS A 55 -13.99 0.89 -3.13
CA LYS A 55 -13.05 0.21 -2.22
C LYS A 55 -11.77 -0.20 -2.94
N TRP A 56 -10.79 -0.66 -2.16
CA TRP A 56 -9.56 -1.37 -2.57
C TRP A 56 -8.72 -0.62 -3.60
N ILE A 57 -8.14 0.48 -3.12
CA ILE A 57 -7.30 1.36 -3.94
C ILE A 57 -5.86 1.21 -3.48
N GLY A 58 -4.99 0.75 -4.38
CA GLY A 58 -3.57 0.65 -4.12
C GLY A 58 -2.78 1.36 -5.20
N GLY A 59 -1.68 2.01 -4.86
CA GLY A 59 -0.89 2.67 -5.88
C GLY A 59 -0.35 1.71 -6.94
N PHE A 60 0.04 0.48 -6.57
CA PHE A 60 0.34 -0.58 -7.56
C PHE A 60 -0.81 -1.56 -7.74
N ILE A 61 -1.38 -2.07 -6.65
CA ILE A 61 -2.35 -3.17 -6.67
C ILE A 61 -3.60 -2.78 -5.88
N GLY A 62 -4.77 -2.76 -6.51
CA GLY A 62 -6.03 -2.56 -5.81
C GLY A 62 -6.36 -3.72 -4.87
N TYR A 63 -6.44 -4.92 -5.43
CA TYR A 63 -6.81 -6.14 -4.72
C TYR A 63 -5.87 -7.31 -5.00
N GLN A 64 -5.31 -7.91 -3.95
CA GLN A 64 -4.36 -9.01 -4.04
C GLN A 64 -4.95 -10.30 -3.44
N TRP A 65 -5.03 -11.38 -4.24
CA TRP A 65 -5.54 -12.69 -3.80
C TRP A 65 -4.51 -13.60 -3.15
N TYR A 66 -3.30 -13.68 -3.72
CA TYR A 66 -2.28 -14.64 -3.29
C TYR A 66 -0.93 -13.94 -3.07
N ASN A 67 0.17 -14.64 -3.24
CA ASN A 67 1.48 -14.13 -2.85
C ASN A 67 1.93 -12.98 -3.77
N VAL A 68 2.52 -11.94 -3.16
CA VAL A 68 3.15 -10.85 -3.90
C VAL A 68 4.48 -10.44 -3.27
N THR A 69 5.47 -10.22 -4.13
CA THR A 69 6.73 -9.59 -3.76
C THR A 69 6.88 -8.27 -4.51
N ILE A 70 7.12 -7.18 -3.77
CA ILE A 70 7.40 -5.85 -4.32
C ILE A 70 8.84 -5.51 -3.95
N THR A 71 9.71 -5.33 -4.94
CA THR A 71 11.14 -5.15 -4.74
C THR A 71 11.66 -3.95 -5.54
N ASN A 72 12.51 -3.13 -4.91
CA ASN A 72 13.18 -1.99 -5.54
C ASN A 72 12.19 -1.05 -6.25
N SER A 73 10.98 -0.88 -5.71
CA SER A 73 9.89 -0.20 -6.40
C SER A 73 9.47 1.07 -5.65
N THR A 74 9.01 2.07 -6.38
CA THR A 74 8.75 3.40 -5.83
C THR A 74 7.41 3.95 -6.28
N ILE A 75 6.68 4.57 -5.36
CA ILE A 75 5.57 5.46 -5.71
C ILE A 75 5.88 6.84 -5.15
N ALA A 76 5.84 7.86 -5.99
CA ALA A 76 6.18 9.20 -5.57
C ALA A 76 5.30 10.28 -6.21
N GLN A 77 4.95 11.30 -5.44
CA GLN A 77 4.18 12.45 -5.92
C GLN A 77 2.82 12.07 -6.53
N THR A 78 2.24 10.95 -6.09
CA THR A 78 0.99 10.40 -6.60
C THR A 78 -0.13 10.68 -5.60
N ASN A 79 -1.31 11.06 -6.09
CA ASN A 79 -2.50 11.11 -5.25
C ASN A 79 -3.25 9.78 -5.34
N ILE A 80 -3.54 9.16 -4.20
CA ILE A 80 -4.25 7.89 -4.11
C ILE A 80 -5.50 8.14 -3.26
N SER A 81 -6.69 7.95 -3.84
CA SER A 81 -7.94 8.22 -3.13
C SER A 81 -9.04 7.21 -3.40
N GLY A 82 -9.85 6.95 -2.37
CA GLY A 82 -11.11 6.24 -2.52
C GLY A 82 -11.89 6.12 -1.22
N GLN A 83 -12.85 5.19 -1.14
CA GLN A 83 -13.70 5.06 0.04
C GLN A 83 -13.05 4.25 1.15
N SER A 84 -12.63 3.01 0.91
CA SER A 84 -12.06 2.17 1.98
C SER A 84 -10.96 1.23 1.49
N ASN A 85 -10.01 0.91 2.38
CA ASN A 85 -8.84 0.06 2.13
C ASN A 85 -7.94 0.72 1.07
N ILE A 86 -7.33 1.82 1.49
CA ILE A 86 -6.46 2.64 0.64
C ILE A 86 -5.03 2.45 1.12
N GLY A 87 -4.20 1.86 0.28
CA GLY A 87 -2.79 1.66 0.56
C GLY A 87 -1.92 2.32 -0.48
N GLY A 88 -0.75 2.77 -0.05
CA GLY A 88 0.21 3.30 -0.99
C GLY A 88 0.65 2.28 -2.04
N PHE A 89 0.95 1.04 -1.67
CA PHE A 89 1.26 -0.04 -2.62
C PHE A 89 0.06 -0.93 -2.89
N ILE A 90 -0.63 -1.40 -1.84
CA ILE A 90 -1.70 -2.39 -1.95
C ILE A 90 -2.96 -1.90 -1.21
N GLY A 91 -4.11 -1.87 -1.88
CA GLY A 91 -5.37 -1.50 -1.24
C GLY A 91 -5.85 -2.57 -0.26
N ASN A 92 -6.08 -3.78 -0.77
CA ASN A 92 -6.59 -4.91 0.02
C ASN A 92 -5.79 -6.20 -0.23
N LEU A 93 -5.41 -6.85 0.88
CA LEU A 93 -4.71 -8.13 0.91
C LEU A 93 -5.54 -9.14 1.71
N ILE A 94 -6.00 -10.21 1.07
CA ILE A 94 -6.83 -11.22 1.71
C ILE A 94 -6.03 -12.24 2.54
N SER A 95 -6.76 -13.03 3.34
CA SER A 95 -6.19 -14.14 4.09
C SER A 95 -5.56 -15.19 3.15
N ASN A 96 -4.39 -15.70 3.57
CA ASN A 96 -3.53 -16.68 2.88
C ASN A 96 -2.54 -16.13 1.81
N ALA A 97 -2.36 -14.82 1.72
CA ALA A 97 -1.39 -14.20 0.82
C ALA A 97 -0.12 -13.75 1.57
N ASN A 98 1.02 -14.42 1.34
CA ASN A 98 2.29 -13.92 1.85
C ASN A 98 2.75 -12.71 1.04
N THR A 99 2.98 -11.59 1.72
CA THR A 99 3.42 -10.35 1.08
C THR A 99 4.80 -9.94 1.58
N THR A 100 5.70 -9.66 0.63
CA THR A 100 7.05 -9.18 0.93
C THR A 100 7.29 -7.86 0.20
N ILE A 101 7.64 -6.80 0.93
CA ILE A 101 7.98 -5.49 0.40
C ILE A 101 9.42 -5.18 0.79
N VAL A 102 10.32 -5.07 -0.19
CA VAL A 102 11.76 -4.95 0.03
C VAL A 102 12.31 -3.76 -0.74
N ASN A 103 13.18 -2.97 -0.10
CA ASN A 103 13.89 -1.85 -0.73
C ASN A 103 12.95 -0.90 -1.51
N SER A 104 11.72 -0.74 -1.03
CA SER A 104 10.68 -0.03 -1.77
C SER A 104 10.29 1.23 -1.03
N THR A 105 9.93 2.27 -1.79
CA THR A 105 9.74 3.61 -1.23
C THR A 105 8.38 4.19 -1.61
N ILE A 106 7.73 4.82 -0.64
CA ILE A 106 6.65 5.75 -0.90
C ILE A 106 7.04 7.15 -0.44
N ALA A 107 6.90 8.13 -1.33
CA ALA A 107 7.44 9.46 -1.09
C ALA A 107 6.55 10.59 -1.61
N ARG A 108 6.29 11.62 -0.79
CA ARG A 108 5.63 12.87 -1.24
C ARG A 108 4.25 12.64 -1.85
N SER A 109 3.56 11.59 -1.43
CA SER A 109 2.25 11.18 -1.95
C SER A 109 1.14 11.55 -0.98
N ASN A 110 -0.04 11.87 -1.52
CA ASN A 110 -1.24 12.08 -0.72
C ASN A 110 -2.13 10.84 -0.81
N ILE A 111 -2.46 10.25 0.33
CA ILE A 111 -3.31 9.07 0.41
C ILE A 111 -4.54 9.44 1.23
N SER A 112 -5.71 9.29 0.64
CA SER A 112 -6.95 9.72 1.28
C SER A 112 -8.11 8.77 1.11
N GLY A 113 -9.04 8.81 2.06
CA GLY A 113 -10.29 8.11 1.91
C GLY A 113 -11.18 8.16 3.14
N SER A 114 -12.12 7.22 3.23
CA SER A 114 -13.05 7.14 4.36
C SER A 114 -12.69 6.08 5.38
N ASP A 115 -11.92 5.03 5.03
CA ASP A 115 -11.60 3.96 5.98
C ASP A 115 -10.33 3.17 5.63
N TYR A 116 -9.61 2.67 6.65
CA TYR A 116 -8.42 1.83 6.50
C TYR A 116 -7.39 2.38 5.51
N ILE A 117 -6.74 3.47 5.92
CA ILE A 117 -5.83 4.23 5.07
C ILE A 117 -4.40 4.04 5.56
N ALA A 118 -3.48 3.72 4.64
CA ALA A 118 -2.10 3.50 5.02
C ALA A 118 -1.06 3.82 3.96
N GLY A 119 0.16 4.05 4.47
CA GLY A 119 1.32 4.35 3.63
C GLY A 119 1.72 3.18 2.73
N LEU A 120 1.58 1.91 3.15
CA LEU A 120 1.86 0.75 2.27
C LEU A 120 0.62 -0.07 1.96
N ILE A 121 -0.09 -0.59 2.97
CA ILE A 121 -1.20 -1.54 2.77
C ILE A 121 -2.45 -1.07 3.51
N GLY A 122 -3.55 -0.85 2.80
CA GLY A 122 -4.80 -0.37 3.43
C GLY A 122 -5.37 -1.37 4.44
N TYR A 123 -5.64 -2.58 3.97
CA TYR A 123 -6.18 -3.67 4.80
C TYR A 123 -5.45 -4.98 4.53
N CYS A 124 -5.12 -5.70 5.61
CA CYS A 124 -4.37 -6.94 5.59
C CYS A 124 -4.98 -7.98 6.53
N MET A 125 -5.18 -9.21 6.03
CA MET A 125 -5.54 -10.39 6.82
C MET A 125 -4.50 -11.52 6.69
N SER A 126 -3.25 -11.20 6.34
CA SER A 126 -2.19 -12.18 6.11
C SER A 126 -0.82 -11.70 6.59
N THR A 127 0.22 -12.50 6.33
CA THR A 127 1.57 -12.22 6.81
C THR A 127 2.27 -11.24 5.87
N VAL A 128 2.81 -10.16 6.45
CA VAL A 128 3.53 -9.12 5.71
C VAL A 128 4.95 -8.96 6.25
N TYR A 129 5.93 -9.01 5.34
CA TYR A 129 7.32 -8.70 5.60
C TYR A 129 7.70 -7.38 4.91
N VAL A 130 8.09 -6.37 5.67
CA VAL A 130 8.57 -5.09 5.13
C VAL A 130 10.03 -4.91 5.51
N MET A 131 10.91 -4.84 4.52
CA MET A 131 12.35 -4.80 4.73
C MET A 131 12.99 -3.64 3.98
N ASN A 132 13.87 -2.89 4.64
CA ASN A 132 14.67 -1.81 4.04
C ASN A 132 13.86 -0.80 3.21
N SER A 133 12.58 -0.61 3.58
CA SER A 133 11.64 0.19 2.82
C SER A 133 11.40 1.53 3.51
N LYS A 134 10.98 2.54 2.75
CA LYS A 134 10.89 3.92 3.23
C LYS A 134 9.52 4.52 2.97
N ILE A 135 8.99 5.25 3.94
CA ILE A 135 7.74 6.00 3.83
C ILE A 135 8.04 7.44 4.24
N GLN A 136 8.11 8.36 3.29
CA GLN A 136 8.63 9.69 3.56
C GLN A 136 7.77 10.80 2.97
N PHE A 137 7.53 11.87 3.72
CA PHE A 137 6.77 13.04 3.25
C PHE A 137 5.35 12.72 2.75
N ILE A 138 4.71 11.66 3.23
CA ILE A 138 3.34 11.36 2.82
C ILE A 138 2.32 12.11 3.68
N ARG A 139 1.15 12.36 3.09
CA ARG A 139 -0.02 12.84 3.80
C ARG A 139 -1.09 11.75 3.80
N LEU A 140 -1.52 11.33 4.98
CA LEU A 140 -2.69 10.48 5.17
C LEU A 140 -3.85 11.36 5.66
N SER A 141 -5.03 11.25 5.04
CA SER A 141 -6.20 12.04 5.45
C SER A 141 -7.52 11.33 5.16
N GLY A 142 -8.54 11.58 5.97
CA GLY A 142 -9.82 10.89 5.82
C GLY A 142 -10.84 11.19 6.91
N SER A 143 -12.01 10.56 6.78
CA SER A 143 -13.14 10.77 7.69
C SER A 143 -13.25 9.76 8.84
N SER A 144 -12.61 8.58 8.74
CA SER A 144 -12.47 7.59 9.83
C SER A 144 -11.17 7.79 10.59
N SER A 145 -11.06 7.27 11.82
CA SER A 145 -9.84 7.30 12.63
C SER A 145 -8.85 6.17 12.33
N ARG A 146 -9.17 5.27 11.38
CA ARG A 146 -8.40 4.04 11.12
C ARG A 146 -7.31 4.28 10.07
N PHE A 147 -6.20 4.85 10.55
CA PHE A 147 -4.97 5.08 9.78
C PHE A 147 -3.81 4.23 10.30
N GLY A 148 -2.93 3.81 9.41
CA GLY A 148 -1.64 3.25 9.80
C GLY A 148 -0.53 3.71 8.87
N ILE A 149 0.65 4.03 9.40
CA ILE A 149 1.76 4.45 8.55
C ILE A 149 2.14 3.31 7.59
N VAL A 150 2.18 2.07 8.08
CA VAL A 150 2.56 0.90 7.27
C VAL A 150 1.33 0.12 6.82
N ILE A 151 0.46 -0.30 7.74
CA ILE A 151 -0.76 -1.05 7.46
C ILE A 151 -1.95 -0.40 8.17
N GLY A 152 -3.07 -0.17 7.48
CA GLY A 152 -4.22 0.56 8.01
C GLY A 152 -5.12 -0.28 8.92
N ASN A 153 -5.32 -1.55 8.58
CA ASN A 153 -5.87 -2.56 9.47
C ASN A 153 -5.12 -3.87 9.27
N ASN A 154 -4.56 -4.36 10.36
CA ASN A 154 -3.78 -5.59 10.36
C ASN A 154 -4.49 -6.66 11.18
N GLY A 155 -5.12 -7.61 10.50
CA GLY A 155 -5.61 -8.87 11.09
C GLY A 155 -4.65 -10.04 10.92
N GLY A 156 -3.44 -9.81 10.39
CA GLY A 156 -2.40 -10.82 10.22
C GLY A 156 -1.11 -10.49 10.97
N ASN A 157 -0.05 -11.23 10.68
CA ASN A 157 1.26 -11.03 11.29
C ASN A 157 2.10 -10.04 10.49
N GLN A 158 2.86 -9.18 11.17
CA GLN A 158 3.74 -8.22 10.51
C GLN A 158 5.16 -8.28 11.07
N THR A 159 6.14 -8.30 10.16
CA THR A 159 7.56 -8.14 10.47
C THR A 159 8.11 -6.94 9.69
N ILE A 160 8.65 -5.96 10.40
CA ILE A 160 9.28 -4.78 9.80
C ILE A 160 10.75 -4.74 10.21
N LEU A 161 11.66 -4.77 9.24
CA LEU A 161 13.11 -4.79 9.47
C LEU A 161 13.82 -3.70 8.65
N GLY A 162 14.68 -2.90 9.28
CA GLY A 162 15.51 -1.90 8.59
C GLY A 162 14.73 -0.83 7.81
N SER A 163 13.42 -0.70 8.04
CA SER A 163 12.53 0.24 7.34
C SER A 163 12.30 1.50 8.17
N SER A 164 12.04 2.63 7.50
CA SER A 164 11.89 3.93 8.18
C SER A 164 10.70 4.74 7.65
N SER A 165 10.20 5.62 8.52
CA SER A 165 9.15 6.59 8.21
C SER A 165 9.57 7.97 8.68
N THR A 166 9.53 8.98 7.81
CA THR A 166 9.98 10.34 8.15
C THR A 166 9.06 11.42 7.60
N GLN A 167 8.78 12.44 8.43
CA GLN A 167 8.08 13.67 8.04
C GLN A 167 6.71 13.42 7.38
N ASN A 168 5.98 12.42 7.89
CA ASN A 168 4.63 12.07 7.43
C ASN A 168 3.57 12.82 8.25
N TYR A 169 2.46 13.19 7.62
CA TYR A 169 1.34 13.90 8.26
C TYR A 169 0.08 13.03 8.23
N ILE A 170 -0.56 12.82 9.38
CA ILE A 170 -1.84 12.10 9.50
C ILE A 170 -2.89 13.08 10.02
N PHE A 171 -3.99 13.25 9.28
CA PHE A 171 -5.11 14.10 9.68
C PHE A 171 -6.31 13.25 10.13
N ASN A 172 -6.84 13.55 11.33
CA ASN A 172 -8.06 13.03 11.97
C ASN A 172 -7.91 11.74 12.82
N ILE A 173 -7.16 11.83 13.93
CA ILE A 173 -6.96 10.71 14.88
C ILE A 173 -8.00 10.80 16.02
N LEU A 174 -8.94 9.85 16.05
CA LEU A 174 -9.65 9.45 17.26
C LEU A 174 -9.24 8.00 17.58
N GLN A 175 -8.10 7.87 18.28
CA GLN A 175 -7.56 6.73 19.03
C GLN A 175 -7.26 5.37 18.36
N ASN A 176 -6.04 4.89 18.69
CA ASN A 176 -5.58 3.51 18.93
C ASN A 176 -5.38 2.54 17.74
N ASP A 177 -4.12 2.37 17.33
CA ASP A 177 -3.35 1.10 17.45
C ASP A 177 -2.13 1.12 16.50
N CYS A 178 -1.03 1.73 16.95
CA CYS A 178 0.24 1.73 16.23
C CYS A 178 1.17 0.71 16.89
N THR A 179 1.15 -0.55 16.46
CA THR A 179 2.16 -1.55 16.86
C THR A 179 3.38 -1.41 15.95
N VAL A 180 4.49 -0.93 16.51
CA VAL A 180 5.77 -0.89 15.82
C VAL A 180 6.85 -1.52 16.69
N LEU A 181 7.45 -2.61 16.21
CA LEU A 181 8.64 -3.24 16.81
C LEU A 181 9.85 -3.02 15.88
N SER A 182 10.64 -1.96 16.14
CA SER A 182 12.12 -1.92 16.02
C SER A 182 12.67 -0.48 16.08
N SER A 183 13.99 -0.32 16.15
CA SER A 183 14.71 0.69 16.94
C SER A 183 15.02 2.05 16.28
N SER A 184 14.17 2.59 15.41
CA SER A 184 14.34 4.00 14.96
C SER A 184 13.06 4.72 14.53
N TRP A 185 11.92 4.34 15.10
CA TRP A 185 10.68 5.12 14.94
C TRP A 185 10.66 6.25 15.96
N GLN A 186 11.16 7.42 15.55
CA GLN A 186 10.75 8.66 16.21
C GLN A 186 9.28 8.86 15.87
N ALA A 187 8.42 8.59 16.86
CA ALA A 187 7.01 8.90 16.82
C ALA A 187 6.83 10.37 16.44
N VAL A 188 6.16 10.64 15.33
CA VAL A 188 5.56 11.94 15.06
C VAL A 188 4.05 11.73 15.14
N GLY A 189 3.49 12.08 16.29
CA GLY A 189 2.05 12.28 16.52
C GLY A 189 1.29 11.07 17.04
N CYS A 190 0.96 11.11 18.33
CA CYS A 190 -0.22 10.46 18.90
C CYS A 190 -1.50 11.02 18.29
#